data_AF-S3Z9Z5-F1
#
_entry.id   AF-S3Z9Z5-F1
#
_cell.length_a   1.000
_cell.length_b   1.000
_cell.length_c   1.000
_cell.angle_alpha   90.00
_cell.angle_beta   90.00
_cell.angle_gamma   90.00
#
_symmetry.space_group_name_H-M   'P 1'
#
loop_
_entity.id
_entity.type
_entity.pdbx_description
1 polymer ?
#
loop_
_entity_poly.entity_id
_entity_poly.type
_entity_poly.pdbx_seq_one_letter_code
_entity_poly.pdbx_strand_id
1 'polypeptide(L)'
;MAVLLAARLAFANLDGALARDTGRTTRRGALLNELGDRAADLVMLAGFLPLAPLWLVATAALAATLPSWVSLAGAAAGAGRLNGGPVGKTERCALVIVAAATGWWTPVLVAIAAGSALTAVTRCARLWRELGAEQRELGVR
;
A
#
# COMPACT_ATOMS: atom_id res chain seq x y z
N MET A 1 12.21 15.78 2.41
CA MET A 1 11.06 14.84 2.44
C MET A 1 10.28 14.85 1.12
N ALA A 2 9.69 15.98 0.71
CA ALA A 2 8.88 16.06 -0.52
C ALA A 2 9.65 15.67 -1.80
N VAL A 3 10.93 16.05 -1.93
CA VAL A 3 11.79 15.66 -3.06
C VAL A 3 12.02 14.14 -3.12
N LEU A 4 12.17 13.48 -1.97
CA LEU A 4 12.32 12.02 -1.91
C LEU A 4 11.01 11.30 -2.23
N LEU A 5 9.87 11.87 -1.84
CA LEU A 5 8.54 11.35 -2.21
C LEU A 5 8.26 11.51 -3.71
N ALA A 6 8.63 12.66 -4.27
CA ALA A 6 8.54 12.92 -5.71
C ALA A 6 9.47 11.99 -6.49
N ALA A 7 10.71 11.80 -6.03
CA ALA A 7 11.65 10.85 -6.62
C ALA A 7 11.09 9.41 -6.55
N ARG A 8 10.57 8.97 -5.40
CA ARG A 8 9.94 7.65 -5.26
C ARG A 8 8.76 7.47 -6.21
N LEU A 9 7.88 8.46 -6.33
CA LEU A 9 6.73 8.40 -7.22
C LEU A 9 7.16 8.42 -8.70
N ALA A 10 8.19 9.19 -9.03
CA ALA A 10 8.79 9.23 -10.36
C ALA A 10 9.43 7.88 -10.70
N PHE A 11 10.28 7.32 -9.85
CA PHE A 11 10.89 6.00 -10.06
C PHE A 11 9.83 4.89 -10.13
N ALA A 12 8.83 4.88 -9.25
CA ALA A 12 7.76 3.88 -9.29
C ALA A 12 6.91 3.97 -10.57
N ASN A 13 6.63 5.19 -11.06
CA ASN A 13 5.89 5.38 -12.29
C ASN A 13 6.75 5.11 -13.54
N LEU A 14 8.05 5.43 -13.51
CA LEU A 14 8.99 5.16 -14.59
C LEU A 14 9.28 3.66 -14.72
N ASP A 15 9.52 2.94 -13.62
CA ASP A 15 9.70 1.49 -13.61
C ASP A 15 8.41 0.78 -14.04
N GLY A 16 7.25 1.27 -13.60
CA GLY A 16 5.95 0.76 -14.02
C GLY A 16 5.61 1.05 -15.49
N ALA A 17 6.06 2.18 -16.06
CA ALA A 17 5.92 2.48 -17.48
C ALA A 17 6.88 1.66 -18.33
N LEU A 18 8.15 1.56 -17.92
CA LEU A 18 9.18 0.79 -18.61
C LEU A 18 8.88 -0.72 -18.61
N ALA A 19 8.36 -1.27 -17.50
CA ALA A 19 7.96 -2.68 -17.42
C ALA A 19 6.72 -3.01 -18.27
N ARG A 20 5.83 -2.03 -18.49
CA ARG A 20 4.66 -2.17 -19.38
C ARG A 20 5.05 -2.06 -20.86
N ASP A 21 5.92 -1.12 -21.21
CA ASP A 21 6.40 -0.92 -22.59
C ASP A 21 7.36 -2.03 -23.06
N THR A 22 8.07 -2.70 -22.14
CA THR A 22 9.00 -3.79 -22.49
C THR A 22 8.39 -5.19 -22.37
N GLY A 23 7.16 -5.32 -21.87
CA GLY A 23 6.49 -6.61 -21.63
C GLY A 23 7.23 -7.55 -20.66
N ARG A 24 8.28 -7.08 -19.97
CA ARG A 24 9.17 -7.88 -19.13
C ARG A 24 8.92 -7.60 -17.66
N THR A 25 7.79 -8.09 -17.13
CA THR A 25 7.63 -8.21 -15.67
C THR A 25 8.32 -9.50 -15.21
N THR A 26 9.48 -9.37 -14.56
CA THR A 26 10.19 -10.54 -14.01
C THR A 26 9.73 -10.82 -12.58
N ARG A 27 9.72 -12.10 -12.19
CA ARG A 27 9.39 -12.50 -10.80
C ARG A 27 10.28 -11.80 -9.76
N ARG A 28 11.56 -11.62 -10.10
CA ARG A 28 12.53 -10.89 -9.26
C ARG A 28 12.20 -9.40 -9.15
N GLY A 29 11.83 -8.76 -10.27
CA GLY A 29 11.40 -7.35 -10.28
C GLY A 29 10.15 -7.12 -9.45
N ALA A 30 9.15 -8.01 -9.55
CA ALA A 30 7.94 -7.92 -8.75
C ALA A 30 8.23 -8.02 -7.23
N LEU A 31 9.14 -8.90 -6.83
CA LEU A 31 9.59 -9.03 -5.44
C LEU A 31 10.28 -7.74 -4.96
N LEU A 32 11.25 -7.24 -5.72
CA LEU A 32 11.98 -6.02 -5.36
C LEU A 32 11.05 -4.80 -5.28
N ASN A 33 10.10 -4.68 -6.19
CA ASN A 33 9.12 -3.61 -6.15
C ASN A 33 8.27 -3.65 -4.87
N GLU A 34 7.83 -4.85 -4.45
CA GLU A 34 7.02 -4.96 -3.23
C GLU A 34 7.82 -4.61 -1.98
N LEU A 35 9.07 -5.07 -1.89
CA LEU A 35 9.97 -4.75 -0.78
C LEU A 35 10.33 -3.26 -0.75
N GLY A 36 10.67 -2.68 -1.90
CA GLY A 36 10.95 -1.25 -2.03
C GLY A 36 9.76 -0.40 -1.65
N ASP A 37 8.55 -0.81 -2.03
CA ASP A 37 7.33 -0.13 -1.66
C ASP A 37 7.07 -0.17 -0.15
N ARG A 38 7.32 -1.30 0.51
CA ARG A 38 7.23 -1.40 1.97
C ARG A 38 8.27 -0.55 2.67
N ALA A 39 9.54 -0.67 2.28
CA ALA A 39 10.62 0.09 2.88
C ALA A 39 10.36 1.60 2.78
N ALA A 40 9.92 2.07 1.61
CA ALA A 40 9.66 3.48 1.40
C ALA A 40 8.41 3.98 2.15
N ASP A 41 7.36 3.17 2.32
CA ASP A 41 6.22 3.54 3.18
C ASP A 41 6.65 3.67 4.66
N LEU A 42 7.50 2.76 5.14
CA LEU A 42 8.02 2.80 6.51
C LEU A 42 8.95 3.98 6.75
N VAL A 43 9.88 4.26 5.83
CA VAL A 43 10.79 5.42 5.91
C VAL A 43 9.99 6.73 5.87
N MET A 44 8.99 6.81 4.98
CA MET A 44 8.09 7.97 4.91
C MET A 44 7.40 8.23 6.24
N LEU A 45 6.84 7.20 6.88
CA LEU A 45 6.12 7.34 8.15
C LEU A 45 7.07 7.54 9.34
N ALA A 46 8.27 6.96 9.32
CA ALA A 46 9.30 7.21 10.33
C ALA A 46 9.70 8.69 10.43
N GLY A 47 9.56 9.45 9.34
CA GLY A 47 9.74 10.90 9.33
C GLY A 47 8.83 11.68 10.29
N PHE A 48 7.74 11.08 10.78
CA PHE A 48 6.82 11.68 11.75
C PHE A 48 7.21 11.40 13.21
N LEU A 49 8.21 10.56 13.48
CA LEU A 49 8.67 10.25 14.85
C LEU A 49 9.00 11.48 15.70
N PRO A 50 9.65 12.55 15.19
CA PRO A 50 9.88 13.77 15.98
C PRO A 50 8.67 14.70 16.05
N LEU A 51 7.58 14.41 15.32
CA LEU A 51 6.43 15.31 15.13
C LEU A 51 5.14 14.80 15.79
N ALA A 52 5.09 13.52 16.16
CA ALA A 52 3.90 12.84 16.66
C ALA A 52 4.29 11.73 17.66
N PRO A 53 3.40 11.32 18.57
CA PRO A 53 3.71 10.28 19.54
C PRO A 53 3.98 8.93 18.85
N LEU A 54 4.97 8.19 19.37
CA LEU A 54 5.44 6.93 18.78
C LEU A 54 4.31 5.94 18.49
N TRP A 55 3.35 5.79 19.41
CA TRP A 55 2.24 4.86 19.25
C TRP A 55 1.43 5.16 17.98
N LEU A 56 1.19 6.45 17.67
CA LEU A 56 0.39 6.84 16.51
C LEU A 56 1.16 6.60 15.21
N VAL A 57 2.44 6.94 15.19
CA VAL A 57 3.32 6.68 14.04
C VAL A 57 3.42 5.17 13.78
N ALA A 58 3.60 4.37 14.84
CA ALA A 58 3.66 2.92 14.75
C ALA A 58 2.33 2.33 14.26
N THR A 59 1.19 2.78 14.78
CA THR A 59 -0.14 2.34 14.31
C THR A 59 -0.37 2.68 12.85
N ALA A 60 -0.04 3.90 12.40
CA ALA A 60 -0.15 4.29 11.00
C ALA A 60 0.77 3.45 10.10
N ALA A 61 1.99 3.18 10.54
CA ALA A 61 2.96 2.34 9.81
C ALA A 61 2.45 0.91 9.66
N LEU A 62 2.01 0.28 10.75
CA LEU A 62 1.45 -1.07 10.72
C LEU A 62 0.20 -1.12 9.83
N ALA A 63 -0.73 -0.17 9.99
CA ALA A 63 -1.94 -0.11 9.18
C ALA A 63 -1.64 0.05 7.69
N ALA A 64 -0.65 0.88 7.31
CA ALA A 64 -0.24 1.10 5.93
C ALA A 64 0.29 -0.18 5.25
N THR A 65 0.76 -1.17 6.01
CA THR A 65 1.18 -2.47 5.46
C THR A 65 0.01 -3.40 5.14
N LEU A 66 -1.11 -3.30 5.87
CA LEU A 66 -2.23 -4.25 5.79
C LEU A 66 -2.79 -4.44 4.37
N PRO A 67 -3.02 -3.38 3.56
CA PRO A 67 -3.53 -3.55 2.20
C PRO A 67 -2.67 -4.47 1.32
N SER A 68 -1.35 -4.40 1.46
CA SER A 68 -0.44 -5.23 0.68
C SER A 68 -0.34 -6.64 1.22
N TRP A 69 -0.37 -6.83 2.54
CA TRP A 69 -0.47 -8.16 3.13
C TRP A 69 -1.72 -8.89 2.64
N VAL A 70 -2.87 -8.22 2.64
CA VAL A 70 -4.13 -8.79 2.13
C VAL A 70 -4.01 -9.16 0.64
N SER A 71 -3.45 -8.28 -0.19
CA SER A 71 -3.25 -8.57 -1.62
C SER A 71 -2.29 -9.72 -1.88
N LEU A 72 -1.23 -9.86 -1.08
CA LEU A 72 -0.27 -10.96 -1.18
C LEU A 72 -0.88 -12.28 -0.69
N ALA A 73 -1.66 -12.25 0.40
CA ALA A 73 -2.37 -13.41 0.91
C ALA A 73 -3.40 -13.92 -0.11
N GLY A 74 -4.17 -13.01 -0.75
CA GLY A 74 -5.07 -13.36 -1.85
C GLY A 74 -4.34 -14.01 -3.02
N ALA A 75 -3.21 -13.43 -3.45
CA ALA A 75 -2.38 -13.99 -4.51
C ALA A 75 -1.82 -15.38 -4.17
N ALA A 76 -1.41 -15.59 -2.92
CA ALA A 76 -0.95 -16.90 -2.44
C ALA A 76 -2.09 -17.92 -2.36
N ALA A 77 -3.34 -17.48 -2.15
CA ALA A 77 -4.53 -18.31 -2.16
C ALA A 77 -5.07 -18.62 -3.56
N GLY A 78 -4.42 -18.13 -4.63
CA GLY A 78 -4.80 -18.39 -6.02
C GLY A 78 -5.60 -17.27 -6.69
N ALA A 79 -6.06 -16.26 -5.94
CA ALA A 79 -6.77 -15.12 -6.50
C ALA A 79 -5.82 -14.16 -7.25
N GLY A 80 -6.41 -13.33 -8.11
CA GLY A 80 -5.69 -12.21 -8.72
C GLY A 80 -5.16 -11.23 -7.68
N ARG A 81 -4.01 -10.61 -7.95
CA ARG A 81 -3.47 -9.58 -7.06
C ARG A 81 -4.32 -8.31 -7.16
N LEU A 82 -4.97 -7.93 -6.05
CA LEU A 82 -5.73 -6.68 -5.99
C LEU A 82 -4.84 -5.46 -5.70
N ASN A 83 -5.08 -4.38 -6.44
CA ASN A 83 -4.50 -3.05 -6.20
C ASN A 83 -5.62 -2.01 -6.03
N GLY A 84 -5.31 -0.83 -5.48
CA GLY A 84 -6.29 0.24 -5.24
C GLY A 84 -7.09 0.12 -3.93
N GLY A 85 -8.15 0.93 -3.80
CA GLY A 85 -8.94 1.11 -2.58
C GLY A 85 -8.88 2.56 -2.07
N PRO A 86 -9.70 2.92 -1.08
CA PRO A 86 -9.95 4.32 -0.72
C PRO A 86 -8.71 5.08 -0.23
N VAL A 87 -7.74 4.40 0.40
CA VAL A 87 -6.43 4.97 0.76
C VAL A 87 -5.33 3.97 0.40
N GLY A 88 -5.03 3.95 -0.90
CA GLY A 88 -3.91 3.22 -1.46
C GLY A 88 -2.57 3.92 -1.24
N LYS A 89 -1.55 3.50 -1.99
CA LYS A 89 -0.18 4.02 -1.87
C LYS A 89 -0.11 5.50 -2.25
N THR A 90 -0.76 5.87 -3.36
CA THR A 90 -0.74 7.25 -3.89
C THR A 90 -1.45 8.20 -2.93
N GLU A 91 -2.58 7.79 -2.38
CA GLU A 91 -3.37 8.59 -1.44
C GLU A 91 -2.60 8.81 -0.14
N ARG A 92 -1.88 7.80 0.38
CA ARG A 92 -0.99 7.98 1.53
C ARG A 92 0.12 9.00 1.27
N CYS A 93 0.75 8.97 0.09
CA CYS A 93 1.76 9.95 -0.28
C CYS A 93 1.18 11.37 -0.32
N ALA A 94 -0.01 11.54 -0.92
CA ALA A 94 -0.69 12.83 -0.96
C ALA A 94 -1.02 13.34 0.45
N LEU A 95 -1.52 12.48 1.34
CA LEU A 95 -1.77 12.80 2.75
C LEU A 95 -0.50 13.28 3.47
N VAL A 96 0.63 12.60 3.27
CA VAL A 96 1.92 13.05 3.85
C VAL A 96 2.36 14.41 3.33
N ILE A 97 2.13 14.71 2.05
CA ILE A 97 2.40 16.04 1.48
C ILE A 97 1.51 17.10 2.15
N VAL A 98 0.22 16.80 2.37
CA VAL A 98 -0.69 17.70 3.09
C VAL A 98 -0.20 17.95 4.51
N ALA A 99 0.22 16.91 5.24
CA ALA A 99 0.79 17.08 6.58
C ALA A 99 2.02 17.99 6.55
N ALA A 100 2.94 17.77 5.60
CA ALA A 100 4.14 18.57 5.46
C ALA A 100 3.84 20.05 5.15
N ALA A 101 2.79 20.33 4.38
CA ALA A 101 2.41 21.69 4.01
C ALA A 101 1.63 22.43 5.12
N THR A 102 0.85 21.72 5.92
CA THR A 102 -0.10 22.30 6.90
C THR A 102 0.37 22.21 8.35
N GLY A 103 1.30 21.31 8.65
CA GLY A 103 1.66 20.94 10.02
C GLY A 103 0.65 20.00 10.70
N TRP A 104 -0.35 19.49 9.98
CA TRP A 104 -1.42 18.67 10.54
C TRP A 104 -1.01 17.20 10.72
N TRP A 105 0.03 16.94 11.52
CA TRP A 105 0.63 15.62 11.71
C TRP A 105 -0.37 14.59 12.24
N THR A 106 -1.01 14.88 13.37
CA THR A 106 -1.93 13.96 14.06
C THR A 106 -3.14 13.56 13.21
N PRO A 107 -3.97 14.48 12.67
CA PRO A 107 -5.14 14.09 11.89
C PRO A 107 -4.77 13.35 10.61
N VAL A 108 -3.63 13.69 9.99
CA VAL A 108 -3.15 12.97 8.80
C VAL A 108 -2.70 11.56 9.14
N LEU A 109 -1.97 11.34 10.22
CA LEU A 109 -1.57 10.00 10.66
C LEU A 109 -2.80 9.14 11.00
N VAL A 110 -3.81 9.72 11.64
CA VAL A 110 -5.10 9.05 11.90
C VAL A 110 -5.80 8.70 10.58
N ALA A 111 -5.84 9.61 9.62
CA ALA A 111 -6.43 9.35 8.30
C ALA A 111 -5.69 8.24 7.53
N ILE A 112 -4.36 8.23 7.59
CA ILE A 112 -3.54 7.16 7.00
C ILE A 112 -3.85 5.82 7.66
N ALA A 113 -3.91 5.77 9.00
CA ALA A 113 -4.18 4.54 9.73
C ALA A 113 -5.58 3.99 9.41
N ALA A 114 -6.62 4.83 9.59
CA ALA A 114 -8.01 4.44 9.35
C ALA A 114 -8.26 4.09 7.88
N GLY A 115 -7.76 4.91 6.96
CA GLY A 115 -7.89 4.69 5.53
C GLY A 115 -7.19 3.42 5.04
N SER A 116 -6.01 3.11 5.58
CA SER A 116 -5.29 1.89 5.22
C SER A 116 -5.99 0.65 5.77
N ALA A 117 -6.52 0.70 7.00
CA ALA A 117 -7.35 -0.36 7.56
C ALA A 117 -8.61 -0.59 6.73
N LEU A 118 -9.33 0.48 6.35
CA LEU A 118 -10.49 0.39 5.46
C LEU A 118 -10.13 -0.23 4.11
N THR A 119 -9.00 0.18 3.53
CA THR A 119 -8.51 -0.39 2.27
C THR A 119 -8.20 -1.89 2.41
N ALA A 120 -7.59 -2.31 3.52
CA ALA A 120 -7.34 -3.72 3.80
C ALA A 120 -8.65 -4.51 3.92
N VAL A 121 -9.64 -3.99 4.67
CA VAL A 121 -10.96 -4.63 4.83
C VAL A 121 -11.68 -4.76 3.50
N THR A 122 -11.71 -3.69 2.69
CA THR A 122 -12.37 -3.73 1.37
C THR A 122 -11.70 -4.72 0.41
N ARG A 123 -10.37 -4.84 0.43
CA ARG A 123 -9.64 -5.85 -0.35
C ARG A 123 -9.93 -7.26 0.15
N CYS A 124 -9.93 -7.47 1.47
CA CYS A 124 -10.19 -8.77 2.07
C CYS A 124 -11.60 -9.25 1.73
N ALA A 125 -12.61 -8.37 1.85
CA ALA A 125 -13.98 -8.69 1.50
C ALA A 125 -14.15 -9.03 0.00
N ARG A 126 -13.42 -8.36 -0.90
CA ARG A 126 -13.42 -8.69 -2.33
C ARG A 126 -12.78 -10.06 -2.59
N LEU A 127 -11.59 -10.31 -2.06
CA LEU A 127 -10.89 -11.58 -2.20
C LEU A 127 -11.69 -12.74 -1.63
N TRP A 128 -12.33 -12.56 -0.46
CA TRP A 128 -13.17 -13.59 0.15
C TRP A 128 -14.33 -14.00 -0.75
N ARG A 129 -14.94 -13.02 -1.44
CA ARG A 129 -16.02 -13.26 -2.39
C ARG A 129 -15.54 -13.93 -3.68
N GLU A 130 -14.40 -13.48 -4.21
CA GLU A 130 -13.79 -14.05 -5.43
C GLU A 130 -13.39 -15.51 -5.21
N LEU A 131 -12.63 -15.80 -4.15
CA LEU A 131 -12.21 -17.16 -3.82
C LEU A 131 -13.41 -18.08 -3.50
N GLY A 132 -14.42 -17.56 -2.80
CA GLY A 132 -15.64 -18.31 -2.50
C GLY A 132 -16.50 -18.60 -3.75
N ALA A 133 -16.42 -17.77 -4.78
CA ALA A 133 -17.08 -18.03 -6.06
C ALA A 133 -16.34 -19.11 -6.85
N GLU A 134 -15.01 -19.02 -6.95
CA GLU A 134 -14.17 -20.02 -7.62
C GLU A 134 -14.32 -21.42 -6.99
N GLN A 135 -14.35 -21.52 -5.67
CA GLN A 135 -14.57 -22.80 -4.98
C GLN A 135 -15.91 -23.45 -5.33
N ARG A 136 -16.97 -22.64 -5.48
CA ARG A 136 -18.31 -23.12 -5.86
C ARG A 136 -18.35 -23.60 -7.30
N GLU A 137 -17.67 -22.92 -8.21
CA GLU A 137 -17.56 -23.31 -9.62
C GLU A 137 -16.77 -24.61 -9.80
N LEU A 138 -15.74 -24.82 -8.97
CA LEU A 138 -14.92 -26.03 -9.00
C LEU A 138 -15.55 -27.23 -8.28
N GLY A 139 -16.73 -27.06 -7.66
CA GLY A 139 -17.45 -28.14 -6.96
C GLY A 139 -16.73 -28.68 -5.72
N VAL A 140 -15.68 -28.00 -5.25
CA VAL A 140 -14.93 -28.34 -4.05
C VAL A 140 -15.67 -27.75 -2.85
N ARG A 141 -16.40 -28.60 -2.12
CA ARG A 141 -17.06 -28.24 -0.85
C ARG A 141 -16.11 -28.43 0.32
#